data_AF-A0AAD9UNP5-F1
#
_entry.id   AF-A0AAD9UNP5-F1
#
_cell.length_a   1.000
_cell.length_b   1.000
_cell.length_c   1.000
_cell.angle_alpha   90.00
_cell.angle_beta   90.00
_cell.angle_gamma   90.00
#
_symmetry.space_group_name_H-M   'P 1'
#
loop_
_entity.id
_entity.type
_entity.pdbx_description
1 polymer ?
#
loop_
_entity_poly.entity_id
_entity_poly.type
_entity_poly.pdbx_seq_one_letter_code
_entity_poly.pdbx_strand_id
1 'polypeptide(L)'
;MDFANSTKYSRINSLISQNRYYDALQHILSVFTRTIVSNEYDEGFDSLYHYSKVLIDVGEYTLVPDLMGQYVKTAQTAKIACNPMHLTRLTTLFDAAMSNYISENKDSNAANSDNNATMAHFMRILNMALNWSKSLEAPHGDCTLHKRLGDFYWHIKQFAKAHAHLIHSNDIESLFHLVTEWKGTGYADEADFFYLRSVLTLLSIGDCLGARCFLLLTDLDFSDPDVRFFFIIQCRLQFLFKSLI
;
A
#
# COMPACT_ATOMS: atom_id res chain seq x y z
N MET A 1 2.38 4.56 -25.78
CA MET A 1 2.65 5.82 -26.51
C MET A 1 4.13 6.15 -26.44
N ASP A 2 4.67 6.78 -27.49
CA ASP A 2 6.06 7.26 -27.51
C ASP A 2 6.11 8.72 -27.02
N PHE A 3 6.30 8.90 -25.71
CA PHE A 3 6.39 10.21 -25.08
C PHE A 3 7.72 10.92 -25.34
N ALA A 4 8.79 10.15 -25.64
CA ALA A 4 10.12 10.69 -25.86
C ALA A 4 10.20 11.49 -27.18
N ASN A 5 9.56 10.98 -28.23
CA ASN A 5 9.61 11.58 -29.57
C ASN A 5 8.41 12.45 -29.92
N SER A 6 7.46 12.63 -29.00
CA SER A 6 6.25 13.42 -29.26
C SER A 6 6.49 14.93 -29.14
N THR A 7 6.07 15.69 -30.15
CA THR A 7 6.15 17.16 -30.17
C THR A 7 5.45 17.80 -28.97
N LYS A 8 4.33 17.22 -28.52
CA LYS A 8 3.55 17.66 -27.34
C LYS A 8 4.39 17.67 -26.06
N TYR A 9 5.36 16.77 -25.97
CA TYR A 9 6.18 16.55 -24.78
C TYR A 9 7.64 17.00 -24.94
N SER A 10 8.04 17.48 -26.12
CA SER A 10 9.39 17.94 -26.44
C SER A 10 10.00 18.89 -25.40
N ARG A 11 9.20 19.83 -24.87
CA ARG A 11 9.65 20.76 -23.82
C ARG A 11 9.97 20.06 -22.50
N ILE A 12 9.17 19.08 -22.10
CA ILE A 12 9.39 18.29 -20.88
C ILE A 12 10.70 17.51 -21.04
N ASN A 13 10.86 16.81 -22.16
CA ASN A 13 12.06 16.02 -22.45
C ASN A 13 13.33 16.88 -22.48
N SER A 14 13.26 18.09 -23.04
CA SER A 14 14.36 19.06 -23.02
C SER A 14 14.71 19.56 -21.62
N LEU A 15 13.74 19.67 -20.71
CA LEU A 15 14.01 20.11 -19.34
C LEU A 15 14.64 18.99 -18.51
N ILE A 16 14.18 17.75 -18.71
CA ILE A 16 14.76 16.55 -18.08
C ILE A 16 16.22 16.38 -18.51
N SER A 17 16.55 16.54 -19.79
CA SER A 17 17.93 16.44 -20.27
C SER A 17 18.84 17.58 -19.77
N GLN A 18 18.25 18.68 -19.30
CA GLN A 18 18.95 19.80 -18.67
C GLN A 18 19.01 19.69 -17.14
N ASN A 19 18.56 18.57 -16.55
CA ASN A 19 18.44 18.35 -15.10
C ASN A 19 17.55 19.40 -14.41
N ARG A 20 16.57 19.97 -15.13
CA ARG A 20 15.61 20.94 -14.59
C ARG A 20 14.31 20.24 -14.20
N TYR A 21 14.39 19.33 -13.25
CA TYR A 21 13.31 18.39 -12.92
C TYR A 21 12.07 19.07 -12.33
N TYR A 22 12.25 20.08 -11.47
CA TYR A 22 11.12 20.84 -10.93
C TYR A 22 10.35 21.59 -12.03
N ASP A 23 11.07 22.23 -12.97
CA ASP A 23 10.43 22.88 -14.11
C ASP A 23 9.73 21.87 -15.02
N ALA A 24 10.36 20.71 -15.24
CA ALA A 24 9.75 19.61 -15.98
C ALA A 24 8.44 19.14 -15.33
N LEU A 25 8.41 18.98 -14.00
CA LEU A 25 7.21 18.64 -13.22
C LEU A 25 6.06 19.63 -13.49
N GLN A 26 6.33 20.93 -13.43
CA GLN A 26 5.30 21.95 -13.70
C GLN A 26 4.75 21.85 -15.12
N HIS A 27 5.62 21.58 -16.11
CA HIS A 27 5.19 21.37 -17.49
C HIS A 27 4.40 20.06 -17.68
N ILE A 28 4.80 18.97 -17.00
CA ILE A 28 4.07 17.69 -17.00
C ILE A 28 2.64 17.92 -16.49
N LEU A 29 2.49 18.54 -15.32
CA LEU A 29 1.20 18.84 -14.72
C LEU A 29 0.35 19.74 -15.63
N SER A 30 0.94 20.77 -16.25
CA SER A 30 0.24 21.65 -17.19
C SER A 30 -0.24 20.93 -18.46
N VAL A 31 0.58 20.05 -19.05
CA VAL A 31 0.18 19.23 -20.21
C VAL A 31 -0.93 18.25 -19.80
N PHE A 32 -0.79 17.63 -18.63
CA PHE A 32 -1.79 16.72 -18.08
C PHE A 32 -3.14 17.43 -17.91
N THR A 33 -3.20 18.58 -17.23
CA THR A 33 -4.45 19.33 -17.04
C THR A 33 -5.14 19.64 -18.37
N ARG A 34 -4.39 20.06 -19.39
CA ARG A 34 -4.96 20.30 -20.73
C ARG A 34 -5.49 19.03 -21.39
N THR A 35 -4.78 17.91 -21.24
CA THR A 35 -5.18 16.60 -21.77
C THR A 35 -6.47 16.11 -21.12
N ILE A 36 -6.61 16.31 -19.81
CA ILE A 36 -7.85 15.98 -19.08
C ILE A 36 -9.03 16.88 -19.48
N VAL A 37 -8.79 18.18 -19.73
CA VAL A 37 -9.84 19.09 -20.27
C VAL A 37 -10.32 18.62 -21.64
N SER A 38 -9.44 18.04 -22.45
CA SER A 38 -9.80 17.40 -23.73
C SER A 38 -10.47 16.03 -23.58
N ASN A 39 -10.73 15.55 -22.35
CA ASN A 39 -11.26 14.22 -22.03
C ASN A 39 -10.35 13.04 -22.48
N GLU A 40 -9.07 13.30 -22.70
CA GLU A 40 -8.07 12.28 -23.09
C GLU A 40 -7.47 11.62 -21.83
N TYR A 41 -8.30 11.00 -20.99
CA TYR A 41 -7.88 10.47 -19.68
C TYR A 41 -6.76 9.44 -19.77
N ASP A 42 -6.83 8.53 -20.75
CA ASP A 42 -5.83 7.46 -20.92
C ASP A 42 -4.45 8.03 -21.22
N GLU A 43 -4.34 8.97 -22.17
CA GLU A 43 -3.08 9.66 -22.46
C GLU A 43 -2.58 10.47 -21.26
N GLY A 44 -3.49 11.14 -20.56
CA GLY A 44 -3.18 11.88 -19.34
C GLY A 44 -2.50 10.99 -18.31
N PHE A 45 -3.14 9.89 -17.94
CA PHE A 45 -2.61 8.94 -16.96
C PHE A 45 -1.35 8.22 -17.43
N ASP A 46 -1.26 7.88 -18.71
CA ASP A 46 -0.05 7.31 -19.31
C ASP A 46 1.13 8.27 -19.19
N SER A 47 0.90 9.57 -19.44
CA SER A 47 1.95 10.58 -19.33
C SER A 47 2.44 10.76 -17.89
N LEU A 48 1.53 10.84 -16.90
CA LEU A 48 1.93 10.95 -15.49
C LEU A 48 2.73 9.72 -15.05
N TYR A 49 2.28 8.52 -15.41
CA TYR A 49 2.99 7.29 -15.08
C TYR A 49 4.36 7.22 -15.77
N HIS A 50 4.43 7.55 -17.05
CA HIS A 50 5.68 7.56 -17.81
C HIS A 50 6.71 8.50 -17.16
N TYR A 51 6.36 9.76 -16.92
CA TYR A 51 7.32 10.71 -16.34
C TYR A 51 7.64 10.44 -14.88
N SER A 52 6.74 9.80 -14.13
CA SER A 52 7.06 9.31 -12.78
C SER A 52 8.21 8.30 -12.83
N LYS A 53 8.19 7.37 -13.79
CA LYS A 53 9.30 6.43 -13.97
C LYS A 53 10.58 7.13 -14.42
N VAL A 54 10.49 8.08 -15.36
CA VAL A 54 11.67 8.85 -15.80
C VAL A 54 12.31 9.60 -14.63
N LEU A 55 11.52 10.17 -13.72
CA LEU A 55 12.03 10.83 -12.51
C LEU A 55 12.68 9.83 -11.54
N ILE A 56 12.10 8.64 -11.38
CA ILE A 56 12.71 7.55 -10.60
C ILE A 56 14.06 7.14 -11.20
N ASP A 57 14.15 6.98 -12.52
CA ASP A 57 15.37 6.53 -13.21
C ASP A 57 16.54 7.52 -13.04
N VAL A 58 16.25 8.80 -12.79
CA VAL A 58 17.25 9.83 -12.49
C VAL A 58 17.42 10.13 -10.99
N GLY A 59 16.73 9.40 -10.11
CA GLY A 59 16.85 9.52 -8.66
C GLY A 59 15.98 10.62 -8.01
N GLU A 60 15.07 11.25 -8.75
CA GLU A 60 14.24 12.37 -8.28
C GLU A 60 12.94 11.88 -7.61
N TYR A 61 13.07 11.07 -6.56
CA TYR A 61 11.93 10.48 -5.84
C TYR A 61 11.02 11.51 -5.16
N THR A 62 11.55 12.67 -4.78
CA THR A 62 10.81 13.73 -4.06
C THR A 62 9.66 14.31 -4.87
N LEU A 63 9.77 14.30 -6.21
CA LEU A 63 8.81 14.89 -7.15
C LEU A 63 7.71 13.91 -7.59
N VAL A 64 7.96 12.61 -7.46
CA VAL A 64 7.05 11.55 -7.94
C VAL A 64 5.70 11.54 -7.21
N PRO A 65 5.62 11.75 -5.87
CA PRO A 65 4.34 11.81 -5.17
C PRO A 65 3.39 12.88 -5.68
N ASP A 66 3.89 14.00 -6.22
CA ASP A 66 3.03 15.05 -6.78
C ASP A 66 2.32 14.55 -8.05
N LEU A 67 3.04 13.82 -8.91
CA LEU A 67 2.46 13.19 -10.10
C LEU A 67 1.44 12.09 -9.72
N MET A 68 1.79 11.23 -8.75
CA MET A 68 0.89 10.19 -8.25
C MET A 68 -0.35 10.80 -7.58
N GLY A 69 -0.18 11.86 -6.80
CA GLY A 69 -1.27 12.56 -6.12
C GLY A 69 -2.24 13.19 -7.12
N GLN A 70 -1.70 13.83 -8.17
CA GLN A 70 -2.51 14.35 -9.26
C GLN A 70 -3.26 13.24 -10.00
N TYR A 71 -2.62 12.09 -10.22
CA TYR A 71 -3.24 10.90 -10.82
C TYR A 71 -4.47 10.48 -10.02
N VAL A 72 -4.30 10.19 -8.73
CA VAL A 72 -5.39 9.68 -7.87
C VAL A 72 -6.50 10.73 -7.73
N LYS A 73 -6.14 12.00 -7.53
CA LYS A 73 -7.11 13.10 -7.37
C LYS A 73 -7.97 13.27 -8.63
N THR A 74 -7.36 13.22 -9.82
CA THR A 74 -8.10 13.32 -11.08
C THR A 74 -9.01 12.12 -11.27
N ALA A 75 -8.54 10.90 -10.99
CA ALA A 75 -9.36 9.70 -11.13
C ALA A 75 -10.59 9.73 -10.21
N GLN A 76 -10.42 10.15 -8.95
CA GLN A 76 -11.54 10.36 -8.01
C GLN A 76 -12.52 11.42 -8.51
N THR A 77 -12.01 12.58 -8.95
CA THR A 77 -12.84 13.72 -9.39
C THR A 77 -13.63 13.37 -10.65
N ALA A 78 -13.00 12.67 -11.60
CA ALA A 78 -13.62 12.21 -12.83
C ALA A 78 -14.45 10.92 -12.66
N LYS A 79 -14.54 10.38 -11.43
CA LYS A 79 -15.26 9.14 -11.09
C LYS A 79 -14.82 7.94 -11.94
N ILE A 80 -13.52 7.85 -12.23
CA ILE A 80 -12.93 6.73 -12.96
C ILE A 80 -12.79 5.56 -11.98
N ALA A 81 -13.29 4.40 -12.37
CA ALA A 81 -13.21 3.20 -11.54
C ALA A 81 -11.75 2.77 -11.35
N CYS A 82 -11.39 2.40 -10.12
CA CYS A 82 -10.07 1.82 -9.85
C CYS A 82 -10.01 0.41 -10.46
N ASN A 83 -9.03 0.16 -11.34
CA ASN A 83 -8.87 -1.12 -12.02
C ASN A 83 -7.44 -1.67 -11.80
N PRO A 84 -7.17 -2.94 -12.16
CA PRO A 84 -5.86 -3.56 -11.94
C PRO A 84 -4.68 -2.80 -12.58
N MET A 85 -4.90 -2.11 -13.72
CA MET A 85 -3.86 -1.30 -14.34
C MET A 85 -3.48 -0.10 -13.47
N HIS A 86 -4.47 0.62 -12.92
CA HIS A 86 -4.23 1.74 -12.02
C HIS A 86 -3.50 1.30 -10.75
N LEU A 87 -3.92 0.17 -10.17
CA LEU A 87 -3.26 -0.42 -9.01
C LEU A 87 -1.79 -0.75 -9.32
N THR A 88 -1.53 -1.46 -10.41
CA THR A 88 -0.18 -1.84 -10.85
C THR A 88 0.72 -0.62 -11.02
N ARG A 89 0.23 0.47 -11.62
CA ARG A 89 1.01 1.70 -11.80
C ARG A 89 1.40 2.32 -10.48
N LEU A 90 0.44 2.47 -9.56
CA LEU A 90 0.68 3.09 -8.25
C LEU A 90 1.60 2.23 -7.38
N THR A 91 1.41 0.91 -7.37
CA THR A 91 2.26 -0.01 -6.60
C THR A 91 3.67 -0.09 -7.18
N THR A 92 3.83 -0.06 -8.52
CA THR A 92 5.16 -0.04 -9.15
C THR A 92 5.98 1.18 -8.71
N LEU A 93 5.38 2.37 -8.70
CA LEU A 93 6.07 3.60 -8.28
C LEU A 93 6.39 3.57 -6.77
N PHE A 94 5.45 3.06 -5.96
CA PHE A 94 5.68 2.89 -4.53
C PHE A 94 6.79 1.89 -4.21
N ASP A 95 6.81 0.75 -4.89
CA ASP A 95 7.80 -0.31 -4.68
C ASP A 95 9.22 0.18 -5.04
N ALA A 96 9.34 1.00 -6.07
CA ALA A 96 10.60 1.65 -6.42
C ALA A 96 11.08 2.63 -5.33
N ALA A 97 10.19 3.46 -4.80
CA ALA A 97 10.50 4.39 -3.72
C ALA A 97 10.86 3.66 -2.41
N MET A 98 10.11 2.60 -2.08
CA MET A 98 10.39 1.74 -0.94
C MET A 98 11.75 1.06 -1.07
N SER A 99 12.08 0.54 -2.26
CA SER A 99 13.38 -0.09 -2.50
C SER A 99 14.54 0.89 -2.28
N ASN A 100 14.41 2.13 -2.79
CA ASN A 100 15.40 3.19 -2.56
C ASN A 100 15.55 3.53 -1.07
N TYR A 101 14.41 3.71 -0.38
CA TYR A 101 14.38 3.98 1.05
C TYR A 101 15.09 2.88 1.86
N ILE A 102 14.88 1.62 1.50
CA ILE A 102 15.50 0.48 2.18
C ILE A 102 17.00 0.42 1.90
N SER A 103 17.45 0.68 0.66
CA SER A 103 18.88 0.67 0.34
C SER A 103 19.63 1.76 1.08
N GLU A 104 19.10 2.98 1.12
CA GLU A 104 19.80 4.11 1.76
C GLU A 104 19.91 3.94 3.28
N ASN A 105 18.86 3.43 3.94
CA ASN A 105 18.89 3.20 5.39
C ASN A 105 19.78 2.01 5.83
N LYS A 106 20.23 1.16 4.90
CA LYS A 106 21.24 0.12 5.21
C LYS A 106 22.64 0.70 5.31
N ASP A 107 22.93 1.72 4.51
CA ASP A 107 24.27 2.30 4.39
C ASP A 107 24.50 3.45 5.38
N SER A 108 23.44 4.07 5.90
CA SER A 108 23.53 5.16 6.87
C SER A 108 22.89 4.83 8.23
N ASN A 109 23.70 4.81 9.30
CA ASN A 109 23.23 4.77 10.70
C ASN A 109 22.41 6.02 11.12
N ALA A 110 22.23 6.99 10.23
CA ALA A 110 21.37 8.16 10.41
C ALA A 110 20.26 8.12 9.35
N ALA A 111 19.01 8.00 9.79
CA ALA A 111 17.86 8.12 8.91
C ALA A 111 17.83 9.53 8.30
N ASN A 112 17.98 9.65 6.99
CA ASN A 112 17.89 10.93 6.30
C ASN A 112 16.45 11.48 6.41
N SER A 113 16.30 12.68 7.00
CA SER A 113 14.99 13.32 7.22
C SER A 113 14.18 13.49 5.94
N ASP A 114 14.87 13.73 4.82
CA ASP A 114 14.25 14.04 3.54
C ASP A 114 13.66 12.79 2.90
N ASN A 115 14.30 11.64 3.09
CA ASN A 115 13.80 10.34 2.63
C ASN A 115 12.59 9.90 3.44
N ASN A 116 12.59 10.15 4.75
CA ASN A 116 11.42 9.91 5.60
C ASN A 116 10.23 10.78 5.17
N ALA A 117 10.46 12.06 4.87
CA ALA A 117 9.42 12.97 4.38
C ALA A 117 8.88 12.53 3.02
N THR A 118 9.77 12.14 2.10
CA THR A 118 9.41 11.63 0.77
C THR A 118 8.55 10.38 0.90
N MET A 119 8.98 9.40 1.70
CA MET A 119 8.24 8.16 1.90
C MET A 119 6.89 8.40 2.58
N ALA A 120 6.81 9.29 3.56
CA ALA A 120 5.56 9.71 4.16
C ALA A 120 4.59 10.32 3.12
N HIS A 121 5.12 11.05 2.12
CA HIS A 121 4.33 11.58 1.02
C HIS A 121 3.77 10.44 0.15
N PHE A 122 4.59 9.47 -0.26
CA PHE A 122 4.14 8.27 -0.98
C PHE A 122 3.02 7.53 -0.22
N MET A 123 3.19 7.32 1.09
CA MET A 123 2.18 6.65 1.92
C MET A 123 0.86 7.43 1.98
N ARG A 124 0.92 8.77 2.03
CA ARG A 124 -0.28 9.61 1.99
C ARG A 124 -1.03 9.40 0.67
N ILE A 125 -0.32 9.33 -0.45
CA ILE A 125 -0.93 9.09 -1.76
C ILE A 125 -1.50 7.67 -1.87
N LEU A 126 -0.83 6.65 -1.34
CA LEU A 126 -1.38 5.30 -1.31
C LEU A 126 -2.63 5.18 -0.43
N ASN A 127 -2.70 5.90 0.69
CA ASN A 127 -3.93 5.96 1.49
C ASN A 127 -5.08 6.69 0.74
N MET A 128 -4.77 7.69 -0.08
CA MET A 128 -5.76 8.28 -0.98
C MET A 128 -6.23 7.27 -2.03
N ALA A 129 -5.31 6.52 -2.63
CA ALA A 129 -5.62 5.46 -3.59
C ALA A 129 -6.44 4.32 -2.95
N LEU A 130 -6.15 3.98 -1.69
CA LEU A 130 -6.91 3.00 -0.92
C LEU A 130 -8.38 3.43 -0.80
N ASN A 131 -8.61 4.69 -0.43
CA ASN A 131 -9.97 5.24 -0.37
C ASN A 131 -10.64 5.30 -1.75
N TRP A 132 -9.88 5.60 -2.81
CA TRP A 132 -10.39 5.56 -4.19
C TRP A 132 -10.79 4.14 -4.62
N SER A 133 -10.05 3.13 -4.17
CA SER A 133 -10.25 1.73 -4.57
C SER A 133 -11.42 1.03 -3.89
N LYS A 134 -12.12 1.70 -2.95
CA LYS A 134 -13.26 1.11 -2.26
C LYS A 134 -14.38 0.75 -3.23
N SER A 135 -14.87 -0.48 -3.15
CA SER A 135 -16.01 -0.99 -3.92
C SER A 135 -16.95 -1.80 -3.03
N LEU A 136 -18.02 -2.35 -3.60
CA LEU A 136 -18.92 -3.25 -2.89
C LEU A 136 -18.19 -4.54 -2.47
N GLU A 137 -17.30 -5.03 -3.32
CA GLU A 137 -16.47 -6.22 -3.11
C GLU A 137 -15.28 -5.94 -2.17
N ALA A 138 -14.79 -4.70 -2.14
CA ALA A 138 -13.66 -4.27 -1.34
C ALA A 138 -14.00 -3.01 -0.50
N PRO A 139 -14.85 -3.12 0.54
CA PRO A 139 -15.33 -1.97 1.31
C PRO A 139 -14.23 -1.23 2.08
N HIS A 140 -13.11 -1.90 2.35
CA HIS A 140 -11.95 -1.33 3.03
C HIS A 140 -10.88 -0.80 2.07
N GLY A 141 -11.03 -1.06 0.76
CA GLY A 141 -10.04 -0.74 -0.27
C GLY A 141 -9.36 -2.00 -0.80
N ASP A 142 -8.56 -1.83 -1.86
CA ASP A 142 -7.91 -2.92 -2.57
C ASP A 142 -6.85 -3.62 -1.72
N CYS A 143 -6.82 -4.95 -1.78
CA CYS A 143 -5.92 -5.79 -0.99
C CYS A 143 -4.45 -5.59 -1.38
N THR A 144 -4.14 -5.27 -2.63
CA THR A 144 -2.76 -5.02 -3.11
C THR A 144 -2.20 -3.75 -2.48
N LEU A 145 -3.00 -2.70 -2.38
CA LEU A 145 -2.60 -1.45 -1.73
C LEU A 145 -2.38 -1.65 -0.23
N HIS A 146 -3.28 -2.41 0.42
CA HIS A 146 -3.12 -2.83 1.81
C HIS A 146 -1.81 -3.61 2.02
N LYS A 147 -1.53 -4.59 1.16
CA LYS A 147 -0.29 -5.39 1.20
C LYS A 147 0.95 -4.49 1.19
N ARG A 148 1.05 -3.56 0.25
CA ARG A 148 2.21 -2.65 0.14
C ARG A 148 2.39 -1.71 1.33
N LEU A 149 1.30 -1.13 1.83
CA LEU A 149 1.36 -0.32 3.05
C LEU A 149 1.77 -1.17 4.26
N GLY A 150 1.24 -2.38 4.37
CA GLY A 150 1.58 -3.34 5.42
C GLY A 150 3.05 -3.72 5.41
N ASP A 151 3.59 -4.09 4.23
CA ASP A 151 4.99 -4.45 4.03
C ASP A 151 5.93 -3.31 4.40
N PHE A 152 5.58 -2.09 4.01
CA PHE A 152 6.36 -0.92 4.39
C PHE A 152 6.36 -0.69 5.91
N TYR A 153 5.19 -0.69 6.55
CA TYR A 153 5.12 -0.52 8.01
C TYR A 153 5.84 -1.63 8.77
N TRP A 154 5.79 -2.86 8.26
CA TRP A 154 6.51 -3.98 8.84
C TRP A 154 8.02 -3.77 8.74
N HIS A 155 8.51 -3.31 7.58
CA HIS A 155 9.92 -3.01 7.39
C HIS A 155 10.45 -2.02 8.42
N ILE A 156 9.70 -0.95 8.69
CA ILE A 156 10.07 0.08 9.70
C ILE A 156 9.66 -0.30 11.13
N LYS A 157 9.35 -1.57 11.39
CA LYS A 157 8.99 -2.15 12.70
C LYS A 157 7.78 -1.47 13.37
N GLN A 158 6.91 -0.87 12.59
CA GLN A 158 5.62 -0.31 13.04
C GLN A 158 4.55 -1.40 13.00
N PHE A 159 4.73 -2.45 13.80
CA PHE A 159 3.95 -3.69 13.73
C PHE A 159 2.43 -3.47 13.84
N ALA A 160 1.98 -2.58 14.73
CA ALA A 160 0.55 -2.28 14.88
C ALA A 160 -0.07 -1.69 13.59
N LYS A 161 0.66 -0.82 12.89
CA LYS A 161 0.20 -0.25 11.62
C LYS A 161 0.29 -1.27 10.50
N ALA A 162 1.35 -2.08 10.47
CA ALA A 162 1.48 -3.17 9.52
C ALA A 162 0.31 -4.16 9.64
N HIS A 163 -0.04 -4.55 10.87
CA HIS A 163 -1.16 -5.45 11.19
C HIS A 163 -2.48 -4.90 10.67
N ALA A 164 -2.76 -3.62 10.95
CA ALA A 164 -3.97 -2.94 10.49
C ALA A 164 -4.14 -2.96 8.96
N HIS A 165 -3.05 -3.02 8.20
CA HIS A 165 -3.12 -3.15 6.75
C HIS A 165 -3.13 -4.61 6.28
N LEU A 166 -2.25 -5.48 6.81
CA LEU A 166 -2.12 -6.86 6.36
C LEU A 166 -3.38 -7.71 6.60
N ILE A 167 -4.19 -7.37 7.61
CA ILE A 167 -5.52 -7.97 7.83
C ILE A 167 -6.43 -7.87 6.59
N HIS A 168 -6.22 -6.87 5.73
CA HIS A 168 -7.00 -6.65 4.50
C HIS A 168 -6.26 -7.05 3.22
N SER A 169 -5.08 -7.66 3.32
CA SER A 169 -4.19 -7.92 2.17
C SER A 169 -4.45 -9.23 1.41
N ASN A 170 -5.38 -10.08 1.90
CA ASN A 170 -5.55 -11.48 1.48
C ASN A 170 -4.30 -12.36 1.58
N ASP A 171 -3.20 -11.85 2.16
CA ASP A 171 -1.93 -12.55 2.36
C ASP A 171 -1.78 -12.95 3.83
N ILE A 172 -2.40 -14.08 4.16
CA ILE A 172 -2.45 -14.62 5.52
C ILE A 172 -1.08 -15.08 6.01
N GLU A 173 -0.21 -15.53 5.12
CA GLU A 173 1.16 -15.95 5.44
C GLU A 173 2.00 -14.75 5.90
N SER A 174 1.94 -13.63 5.16
CA SER A 174 2.61 -12.40 5.59
C SER A 174 2.05 -11.86 6.90
N LEU A 175 0.73 -11.91 7.09
CA LEU A 175 0.13 -11.54 8.38
C LEU A 175 0.64 -12.44 9.51
N PHE A 176 0.74 -13.75 9.30
CA PHE A 176 1.25 -14.70 10.28
C PHE A 176 2.71 -14.42 10.65
N HIS A 177 3.57 -14.19 9.66
CA HIS A 177 4.97 -13.85 9.90
C HIS A 177 5.13 -12.52 10.65
N LEU A 178 4.36 -11.49 10.27
CA LEU A 178 4.31 -10.23 11.00
C LEU A 178 3.97 -10.45 12.48
N VAL A 179 2.90 -11.21 12.75
CA VAL A 179 2.40 -11.42 14.11
C VAL A 179 3.39 -12.25 14.93
N THR A 180 4.04 -13.24 14.33
CA THR A 180 5.07 -14.06 14.97
C THR A 180 6.30 -13.22 15.33
N GLU A 181 6.72 -12.31 14.45
CA GLU A 181 7.80 -11.38 14.77
C GLU A 181 7.38 -10.38 15.87
N TRP A 182 6.17 -9.83 15.76
CA TRP A 182 5.64 -8.87 16.73
C TRP A 182 5.51 -9.50 18.13
N LYS A 183 5.05 -10.75 18.21
CA LYS A 183 5.01 -11.56 19.44
C LYS A 183 6.38 -11.61 20.12
N GLY A 184 7.47 -11.72 19.35
CA GLY A 184 8.84 -11.73 19.89
C GLY A 184 9.25 -10.45 20.62
N THR A 185 8.48 -9.38 20.51
CA THR A 185 8.70 -8.11 21.23
C THR A 185 7.86 -7.97 22.52
N GLY A 186 6.87 -8.83 22.73
CA GLY A 186 5.98 -8.81 23.89
C GLY A 186 6.47 -9.68 25.05
N TYR A 187 5.72 -9.67 26.15
CA TYR A 187 5.98 -10.57 27.28
C TYR A 187 5.54 -12.01 26.95
N ALA A 188 6.21 -13.00 27.57
CA ALA A 188 5.98 -14.41 27.27
C ALA A 188 4.56 -14.89 27.62
N ASP A 189 3.95 -14.31 28.65
CA ASP A 189 2.57 -14.53 29.07
C ASP A 189 1.54 -13.85 28.15
N GLU A 190 1.96 -12.88 27.33
CA GLU A 190 1.11 -12.22 26.34
C GLU A 190 1.19 -12.85 24.94
N ALA A 191 2.07 -13.83 24.76
CA ALA A 191 2.38 -14.45 23.49
C ALA A 191 1.14 -14.86 22.66
N ASP A 192 0.15 -15.47 23.32
CA ASP A 192 -1.02 -15.99 22.64
C ASP A 192 -2.03 -14.90 22.27
N PHE A 193 -2.00 -13.74 22.94
CA PHE A 193 -2.88 -12.61 22.62
C PHE A 193 -2.58 -12.01 21.24
N PHE A 194 -1.34 -12.12 20.74
CA PHE A 194 -0.98 -11.66 19.39
C PHE A 194 -1.69 -12.46 18.30
N TYR A 195 -1.71 -13.79 18.43
CA TYR A 195 -2.46 -14.67 17.51
C TYR A 195 -3.96 -14.49 17.68
N LEU A 196 -4.45 -14.46 18.93
CA LEU A 196 -5.86 -14.25 19.23
C LEU A 196 -6.38 -12.95 18.62
N ARG A 197 -5.65 -11.84 18.78
CA ARG A 197 -5.99 -10.53 18.19
C ARG A 197 -6.20 -10.65 16.69
N SER A 198 -5.31 -11.34 15.98
CA SER A 198 -5.34 -11.46 14.52
C SER A 198 -6.55 -12.26 14.06
N VAL A 199 -6.81 -13.40 14.72
CA VAL A 199 -8.00 -14.21 14.47
C VAL A 199 -9.27 -13.39 14.71
N LEU A 200 -9.42 -12.77 15.88
CA LEU A 200 -10.61 -11.99 16.22
C LEU A 200 -10.82 -10.82 15.25
N THR A 201 -9.75 -10.20 14.78
CA THR A 201 -9.84 -9.10 13.81
C THR A 201 -10.35 -9.62 12.46
N LEU A 202 -9.76 -10.69 11.90
CA LEU A 202 -10.22 -11.33 10.66
C LEU A 202 -11.70 -11.74 10.74
N LEU A 203 -12.05 -12.37 11.87
CA LEU A 203 -13.42 -12.76 12.20
C LEU A 203 -14.37 -11.54 12.27
N SER A 204 -13.94 -10.44 12.87
CA SER A 204 -14.76 -9.22 13.00
C SER A 204 -15.03 -8.52 11.66
N ILE A 205 -14.12 -8.66 10.68
CA ILE A 205 -14.30 -8.13 9.32
C ILE A 205 -15.00 -9.13 8.39
N GLY A 206 -15.42 -10.28 8.91
CA GLY A 206 -16.14 -11.31 8.16
C GLY A 206 -15.26 -12.31 7.41
N ASP A 207 -13.93 -12.18 7.47
CA ASP A 207 -12.98 -13.09 6.81
C ASP A 207 -12.78 -14.40 7.61
N CYS A 208 -13.80 -15.24 7.55
CA CYS A 208 -13.79 -16.55 8.20
C CYS A 208 -12.74 -17.51 7.61
N LEU A 209 -12.45 -17.39 6.31
CA LEU A 209 -11.49 -18.26 5.63
C LEU A 209 -10.08 -17.87 6.05
N GLY A 210 -9.74 -16.58 5.99
CA GLY A 210 -8.46 -16.07 6.44
C GLY A 210 -8.19 -16.39 7.90
N ALA A 211 -9.19 -16.25 8.78
CA ALA A 211 -9.05 -16.64 10.18
C ALA A 211 -8.72 -18.13 10.37
N ARG A 212 -9.37 -19.02 9.59
CA ARG A 212 -9.07 -20.46 9.61
C ARG A 212 -7.67 -20.76 9.07
N CYS A 213 -7.30 -20.16 7.94
CA CYS A 213 -5.97 -20.32 7.36
C CYS A 213 -4.88 -19.83 8.35
N PHE A 214 -5.09 -18.69 8.99
CA PHE A 214 -4.16 -18.13 9.97
C PHE A 214 -3.92 -19.12 11.12
N LEU A 215 -4.98 -19.78 11.61
CA LEU A 215 -4.87 -20.76 12.67
C LEU A 215 -4.12 -22.03 12.28
N LEU A 216 -4.28 -22.48 11.05
CA LEU A 216 -3.56 -23.64 10.55
C LEU A 216 -2.05 -23.38 10.44
N LEU A 217 -1.63 -22.11 10.41
CA LEU A 217 -0.22 -21.72 10.40
C LEU A 217 0.39 -21.61 11.81
N THR A 218 -0.43 -21.52 12.87
CA THR A 218 0.09 -21.39 14.23
C THR A 218 0.54 -22.73 14.78
N ASP A 219 1.67 -22.75 15.49
CA ASP A 219 2.16 -23.92 16.25
C ASP A 219 1.37 -24.20 17.55
N LEU A 220 0.15 -23.68 17.66
CA LEU A 220 -0.66 -23.84 18.87
C LEU A 220 -1.15 -25.29 19.00
N ASP A 221 -0.84 -25.92 20.12
CA ASP A 221 -1.44 -27.20 20.46
C ASP A 221 -2.86 -26.98 20.98
N PHE A 222 -3.83 -27.07 20.08
CA PHE A 222 -5.26 -27.09 20.44
C PHE A 222 -5.65 -28.36 21.22
N SER A 223 -4.68 -29.17 21.65
CA SER A 223 -4.86 -30.22 22.65
C SER A 223 -4.69 -29.72 24.09
N ASP A 224 -4.02 -28.59 24.29
CA ASP A 224 -3.82 -27.99 25.60
C ASP A 224 -5.13 -27.33 26.10
N PRO A 225 -5.68 -27.71 27.26
CA PRO A 225 -6.88 -27.11 27.83
C PRO A 225 -6.80 -25.58 27.97
N ASP A 226 -5.64 -25.03 28.29
CA ASP A 226 -5.47 -23.60 28.50
C ASP A 226 -5.56 -22.84 27.16
N VAL A 227 -4.93 -23.37 26.11
CA VAL A 227 -5.05 -22.86 24.73
C VAL A 227 -6.47 -23.06 24.19
N ARG A 228 -7.07 -24.24 24.45
CA ARG A 228 -8.43 -24.59 24.01
C ARG A 228 -9.50 -23.70 24.65
N PHE A 229 -9.37 -23.36 25.93
CA PHE A 229 -10.42 -22.64 26.67
C PHE A 229 -10.59 -21.22 26.12
N PHE A 230 -9.49 -20.54 25.79
CA PHE A 230 -9.52 -19.23 25.13
C PHE A 230 -10.08 -19.33 23.70
N PHE A 231 -9.71 -20.38 22.95
CA PHE A 231 -10.09 -20.51 21.55
C PHE A 231 -11.56 -20.93 21.34
N ILE A 232 -12.05 -21.88 22.13
CA ILE A 232 -13.41 -22.44 22.00
C ILE A 232 -14.48 -21.46 22.45
N ILE A 233 -14.24 -20.68 23.53
CA ILE A 233 -15.21 -19.70 24.01
C ILE A 233 -15.40 -18.56 23.01
N GLN A 234 -14.32 -18.10 22.34
CA GLN A 234 -14.40 -16.99 21.40
C GLN A 234 -14.83 -17.40 19.98
N CYS A 235 -14.43 -18.57 19.48
CA CYS A 235 -14.93 -19.05 18.19
C CYS A 235 -16.39 -19.52 18.23
N ARG A 236 -16.89 -20.06 19.36
CA ARG A 236 -18.32 -20.40 19.51
C ARG A 236 -19.21 -19.16 19.57
N LEU A 237 -18.72 -18.02 20.09
CA LEU A 237 -19.47 -16.76 20.09
C LEU A 237 -19.80 -16.27 18.68
N GLN A 238 -18.97 -16.57 17.67
CA GLN A 238 -19.30 -16.24 16.28
C GLN A 238 -20.19 -17.25 15.55
N PHE A 239 -20.12 -18.54 15.92
CA PHE A 239 -21.09 -19.51 15.40
C PHE A 239 -22.53 -19.16 15.83
N LEU A 240 -22.71 -18.52 17.00
CA LEU A 240 -23.99 -18.01 17.47
C LEU A 240 -24.48 -16.76 16.70
N PHE A 241 -23.59 -15.95 16.12
CA PHE A 241 -24.00 -14.78 15.32
C PHE A 241 -24.40 -15.11 13.88
N LYS A 242 -23.98 -16.26 13.33
CA LYS A 242 -24.48 -16.75 12.03
C LYS A 242 -25.84 -17.46 12.10
N SER A 243 -26.36 -17.71 13.31
CA SER A 243 -27.71 -18.27 13.53
C SER A 243 -28.78 -17.21 13.84
N LEU A 244 -28.46 -15.91 13.71
CA LEU A 244 -29.34 -14.79 14.09
C LEU A 244 -29.53 -13.74 12.98
N ILE A 245 -29.15 -14.06 11.74
CA ILE A 245 -29.53 -13.34 10.50
C ILE A 245 -30.13 -14.38 9.55
#